data_AF-A0A7C1A6A6-F1
#
_entry.id   AF-A0A7C1A6A6-F1
#
_cell.length_a   1.000
_cell.length_b   1.000
_cell.length_c   1.000
_cell.angle_alpha   90.00
_cell.angle_beta   90.00
_cell.angle_gamma   90.00
#
_symmetry.space_group_name_H-M   'P 1'
#
loop_
_entity.id
_entity.type
_entity.pdbx_description
1 polymer ?
#
loop_
_entity_poly.entity_id
_entity_poly.type
_entity_poly.pdbx_seq_one_letter_code
_entity_poly.pdbx_strand_id
1 'polypeptide(L)' 'MRYVSTRGGVVEASFEDVLLSGLAADGGLFVPETWPELDATDLRDLGRLSYPD' A
#
# COMPACT_ATOMS: atom_id res chain seq x y z
N MET A 1 -3.09 -3.11 -7.37
CA MET A 1 -2.76 -3.52 -5.99
C MET A 1 -4.05 -3.64 -5.19
N ARG A 2 -4.13 -4.64 -4.31
CA ARG A 2 -5.23 -4.82 -3.36
C ARG A 2 -4.77 -4.44 -1.96
N TYR A 3 -5.70 -4.01 -1.13
CA TYR A 3 -5.47 -3.70 0.29
C TYR A 3 -6.35 -4.58 1.17
N VAL A 4 -5.85 -4.90 2.35
CA VAL A 4 -6.51 -5.73 3.37
C VAL A 4 -6.51 -5.03 4.72
N SER A 5 -7.48 -5.34 5.59
CA SER A 5 -7.49 -4.83 6.96
C SER A 5 -6.53 -5.64 7.85
N THR A 6 -5.80 -4.94 8.73
CA THR A 6 -4.94 -5.57 9.75
C THR A 6 -5.69 -6.43 10.77
N ARG A 7 -7.03 -6.37 10.81
CA ARG A 7 -7.87 -7.18 11.72
C ARG A 7 -8.52 -8.39 11.05
N GLY A 8 -8.13 -8.70 9.81
CA GLY A 8 -8.59 -9.89 9.10
C GLY A 8 -9.97 -9.74 8.45
N GLY A 9 -10.56 -8.54 8.47
CA GLY A 9 -11.69 -8.19 7.61
C GLY A 9 -11.25 -8.23 6.15
N VAL A 10 -11.60 -9.31 5.44
CA VAL A 10 -11.33 -9.44 4.00
C VAL A 10 -12.27 -8.51 3.24
N VAL A 11 -11.78 -7.33 2.94
CA VAL A 11 -12.31 -6.47 1.89
C VAL A 11 -11.15 -6.20 0.96
N GLU A 12 -11.12 -6.85 -0.20
CA GLU A 12 -10.19 -6.54 -1.27
C GLU A 12 -10.50 -5.13 -1.80
N ALA A 13 -10.02 -4.11 -1.09
CA ALA A 13 -10.25 -2.72 -1.42
C ALA A 13 -9.25 -2.25 -2.48
N SER A 14 -9.71 -1.42 -3.41
CA SER A 14 -8.81 -0.67 -4.29
C SER A 14 -8.13 0.46 -3.51
N PHE A 15 -7.05 1.03 -4.06
CA PHE A 15 -6.41 2.19 -3.43
C PHE A 15 -7.36 3.37 -3.27
N GLU A 16 -8.22 3.63 -4.26
CA GLU A 16 -9.20 4.71 -4.23
C GLU A 16 -10.20 4.51 -3.07
N ASP A 17 -10.70 3.28 -2.91
CA ASP A 17 -11.61 2.94 -1.80
C ASP A 17 -10.94 3.17 -0.44
N VAL A 18 -9.67 2.77 -0.29
CA VAL A 18 -8.89 2.96 0.95
C VAL A 18 -8.69 4.44 1.25
N LEU A 19 -8.29 5.22 0.24
CA LEU A 19 -7.98 6.64 0.38
C LEU A 19 -9.22 7.44 0.82
N LEU A 20 -10.39 7.09 0.29
CA LEU A 20 -11.65 7.77 0.61
C LEU A 20 -12.28 7.29 1.92
N SER A 21 -12.00 6.05 2.35
CA SER A 21 -12.56 5.48 3.58
C SER A 21 -11.78 5.86 4.84
N GLY A 22 -10.47 6.10 4.73
CA GLY A 22 -9.57 6.40 5.84
C GLY A 22 -9.29 5.20 6.75
N LEU A 23 -10.31 4.64 7.40
CA LEU A 23 -10.22 3.45 8.25
C LEU A 23 -11.02 2.29 7.65
N ALA A 24 -10.58 1.05 7.87
CA ALA A 24 -11.35 -0.12 7.48
C ALA A 24 -12.63 -0.25 8.31
N ALA A 25 -13.65 -0.92 7.76
CA ALA A 25 -14.96 -1.06 8.39
C ALA A 25 -14.94 -1.78 9.75
N ASP A 26 -13.91 -2.61 10.00
CA ASP A 26 -13.67 -3.33 11.26
C ASP A 26 -12.81 -2.52 12.26
N GLY A 27 -12.54 -1.25 11.95
CA GLY A 27 -11.68 -0.36 12.72
C GLY A 27 -10.18 -0.69 12.61
N GLY A 28 -9.79 -1.55 11.66
CA GLY A 28 -8.40 -1.82 11.31
C GLY A 28 -7.82 -0.81 10.33
N LEU A 29 -6.52 -0.94 10.06
CA LEU A 29 -5.81 -0.15 9.06
C LEU A 29 -5.70 -0.95 7.75
N PHE A 30 -5.77 -0.25 6.62
CA PHE A 30 -5.50 -0.86 5.32
C PHE A 30 -3.99 -0.98 5.08
N VAL A 31 -3.56 -2.17 4.67
CA VAL A 31 -2.19 -2.47 4.23
C VAL A 31 -2.23 -3.19 2.88
N PRO A 32 -1.22 -3.06 2.01
CA PRO A 32 -1.21 -3.79 0.75
C PRO A 32 -1.20 -5.30 1.02
N GLU A 33 -1.94 -6.05 0.21
CA GLU A 33 -1.96 -7.52 0.28
C GLU A 33 -0.55 -8.11 0.07
N THR A 34 0.22 -7.50 -0.83
CA THR A 34 1.61 -7.87 -1.13
C THR A 34 2.47 -6.63 -1.16
N TRP A 35 3.65 -6.71 -0.55
CA TRP A 35 4.65 -5.65 -0.63
C TRP A 35 5.34 -5.67 -1.99
N PRO A 36 5.54 -4.50 -2.64
CA PRO A 36 6.42 -4.42 -3.79
C PRO A 36 7.84 -4.75 -3.36
N GLU A 37 8.51 -5.59 -4.15
CA GLU A 37 9.91 -5.92 -3.96
C GLU A 37 10.78 -4.93 -4.75
N LEU A 38 11.82 -4.41 -4.10
CA LEU A 38 12.82 -3.54 -4.72
C LEU A 38 14.17 -4.25 -4.68
N ASP A 39 14.83 -4.36 -5.82
CA ASP A 39 16.15 -4.93 -5.91
C ASP A 39 17.26 -3.87 -5.71
N ALA A 40 18.52 -4.33 -5.74
CA ALA A 40 19.67 -3.44 -5.53
C ALA A 40 19.87 -2.41 -6.66
N THR A 41 19.35 -2.68 -7.86
CA THR A 41 19.37 -1.76 -8.99
C THR A 41 18.30 -0.69 -8.80
N ASP A 42 17.07 -1.10 -8.45
CA ASP A 42 15.94 -0.20 -8.18
C ASP A 42 16.33 0.85 -7.14
N LEU A 43 16.93 0.43 -6.02
CA LEU A 43 17.36 1.34 -4.96
C LEU A 43 18.46 2.33 -5.40
N ARG A 44 19.38 1.91 -6.27
CA ARG A 44 20.42 2.81 -6.80
C ARG A 44 19.85 3.83 -7.76
N ASP A 45 18.84 3.45 -8.53
CA ASP A 45 18.20 4.33 -9.49
C ASP A 45 17.30 5.34 -8.77
N LEU A 46 16.50 4.90 -7.79
CA LEU A 46 15.71 5.78 -6.92
C LEU A 46 16.59 6.79 -6.17
N GLY A 47 17.77 6.37 -5.69
CA GLY A 47 18.70 7.26 -4.97
C GLY A 47 19.27 8.41 -5.81
N ARG A 48 19.05 8.42 -7.13
CA ARG A 48 19.48 9.50 -8.03
C ARG A 48 18.36 10.48 -8.38
N LEU A 49 17.12 10.15 -8.02
CA LEU A 49 15.95 10.96 -8.34
C LEU A 49 15.78 12.11 -7.35
N SER A 50 15.07 13.15 -7.80
CA SER A 50 14.61 14.21 -6.91
C SER A 50 13.37 13.74 -6.16
N TYR A 51 13.01 14.34 -5.02
CA TYR A 51 11.91 13.83 -4.18
C TYR A 51 10.56 13.59 -4.90
N PRO A 52 10.13 14.42 -5.87
CA PRO A 52 8.90 14.16 -6.63
C PRO A 52 9.00 13.07 -7.70
N ASP A 53 10.21 12.72 -8.14
CA ASP A 53 10.49 11.77 -9.21
C ASP A 53 10.74 10.36 -8.65
#